data_AF-T1HZJ1-F1
#
_entry.id   AF-T1HZJ1-F1
#
_cell.length_a   1.000
_cell.length_b   1.000
_cell.length_c   1.000
_cell.angle_alpha   90.00
_cell.angle_beta   90.00
_cell.angle_gamma   90.00
#
_symmetry.space_group_name_H-M   'P 1'
#
loop_
_entity.id
_entity.type
_entity.pdbx_description
1 polymer ?
#
loop_
_entity_poly.entity_id
_entity_poly.type
_entity_poly.pdbx_seq_one_letter_code
_entity_poly.pdbx_strand_id
1 'polypeptide(L)'
;MRGLNKYVQMLSNEINDSSNKIFIAITKSMVIRGYLVCPDCDKYYNFTVLACQMNEQEDGVAPTDSRNRPDQRLMEEGKWDEANAVKIELEEKQRAARRQRESSAEQATSGGQPYPPYEPVWFKKETEPITGNIVHVFKGDYWTCKENADWSRCPNIF
;
A
#
# COMPACT_ATOMS: atom_id res chain seq x y z
N MET A 1 -7.42 -2.16 16.78
CA MET A 1 -7.67 -0.72 16.53
C MET A 1 -7.47 0.23 17.72
N ARG A 2 -7.91 -0.05 18.96
CA ARG A 2 -7.71 0.89 20.10
C ARG A 2 -6.24 1.12 20.49
N GLY A 3 -5.36 0.12 20.30
CA GLY A 3 -3.93 0.20 20.65
C GLY A 3 -3.11 1.11 19.74
N LEU A 4 -3.21 0.91 18.41
CA LEU A 4 -2.51 1.74 17.41
C LEU A 4 -3.04 3.18 17.37
N ASN A 5 -4.36 3.41 17.51
CA ASN A 5 -4.88 4.78 17.60
C ASN A 5 -4.40 5.51 18.87
N LYS A 6 -4.34 4.81 20.02
CA LYS A 6 -3.77 5.37 21.25
C LYS A 6 -2.27 5.65 21.10
N TYR A 7 -1.55 4.79 20.37
CA TYR A 7 -0.13 4.96 20.06
C TYR A 7 0.09 6.18 19.16
N VAL A 8 -0.64 6.31 18.04
CA VAL A 8 -0.54 7.47 17.13
C VAL A 8 -0.88 8.79 17.84
N GLN A 9 -1.86 8.77 18.75
CA GLN A 9 -2.22 9.92 19.57
C GLN A 9 -1.15 10.28 20.62
N MET A 10 -0.49 9.27 21.22
CA MET A 10 0.67 9.45 22.11
C MET A 10 1.85 10.07 21.35
N LEU A 11 2.12 9.61 20.14
CA LEU A 11 3.22 10.09 19.28
C LEU A 11 3.05 11.55 18.86
N SER A 12 1.82 11.93 18.50
CA SER A 12 1.50 13.32 18.14
C SER A 12 1.71 14.30 19.31
N ASN A 13 1.57 13.82 20.55
CA ASN A 13 1.81 14.62 21.75
C ASN A 13 3.30 14.72 22.10
N GLU A 14 4.09 13.66 21.91
CA GLU A 14 5.55 13.68 22.15
C GLU A 14 6.33 14.52 21.13
N ILE A 15 5.87 14.58 19.86
CA ILE A 15 6.48 15.44 18.82
C ILE A 15 6.39 16.93 19.20
N ASN A 16 5.39 17.33 20.00
CA ASN A 16 5.21 18.69 20.48
C ASN A 16 5.99 19.01 21.76
N ASP A 17 6.67 18.03 22.37
CA ASP A 17 7.50 18.26 23.54
C ASP A 17 8.89 18.77 23.14
N SER A 18 9.13 20.05 23.41
CA SER A 18 10.32 20.82 23.02
C SER A 18 11.53 20.59 23.94
N SER A 19 11.49 19.57 24.79
CA SER A 19 12.45 19.34 25.87
C SER A 19 13.73 18.58 25.47
N ASN A 20 13.85 18.07 24.24
CA ASN A 20 15.09 17.45 23.73
C ASN A 20 16.13 18.49 23.28
N LYS A 21 16.78 19.16 24.25
CA LYS A 21 17.91 20.06 24.01
C LYS A 21 19.15 19.27 23.58
N ILE A 22 19.60 19.47 22.33
CA ILE A 22 20.89 18.99 21.83
C ILE A 22 21.80 20.20 21.58
N PHE A 23 23.00 20.17 22.15
CA PHE A 23 24.06 21.13 21.86
C PHE A 23 24.60 20.89 20.44
N ILE A 24 24.39 21.84 19.52
CA ILE A 24 24.96 21.81 18.17
C ILE A 24 26.18 22.73 18.16
N ALA A 25 27.37 22.17 17.90
CA ALA A 25 28.59 22.93 17.66
C ALA A 25 28.48 23.74 16.35
N ILE A 26 28.85 25.01 16.42
CA ILE A 26 28.39 26.11 15.54
C ILE A 26 29.15 26.17 14.19
N THR A 27 29.18 25.11 13.38
CA THR A 27 29.72 25.24 11.99
C THR A 27 29.06 24.40 10.90
N LYS A 28 28.03 23.58 11.18
CA LYS A 28 27.26 22.88 10.12
C LYS A 28 25.76 23.16 10.24
N SER A 29 25.16 23.66 9.17
CA SER A 29 23.70 23.72 9.03
C SER A 29 23.15 22.31 8.84
N MET A 30 22.31 21.88 9.78
CA MET A 30 21.59 20.61 9.70
C MET A 30 20.51 20.72 8.61
N VAL A 31 20.60 19.90 7.55
CA VAL A 31 19.67 19.93 6.41
C VAL A 31 18.45 19.02 6.64
N ILE A 32 18.65 17.87 7.29
CA ILE A 32 17.60 16.90 7.64
C ILE A 32 17.95 16.29 9.00
N ARG A 33 16.94 16.12 9.86
CA ARG A 33 17.03 15.37 11.11
C ARG A 33 16.07 14.18 11.06
N GLY A 34 16.54 12.99 11.39
CA GLY A 34 15.68 11.81 11.54
C GLY A 34 14.81 11.94 12.79
N TYR A 35 13.56 11.47 12.71
CA TYR A 35 12.66 11.43 13.85
C TYR A 35 13.15 10.40 14.88
N LEU A 36 12.98 10.72 16.17
CA LEU A 36 13.26 9.79 17.25
C LEU A 36 12.26 8.63 17.19
N VAL A 37 12.79 7.42 17.37
CA VAL A 37 11.98 6.22 17.51
C VAL A 37 11.25 6.34 18.84
N CYS A 38 9.94 6.20 18.80
CA CYS A 38 9.08 6.38 19.95
C CYS A 38 9.20 5.26 20.97
N PRO A 39 8.85 5.53 22.25
CA PRO A 39 8.73 4.49 23.25
C PRO A 39 7.76 3.40 22.78
N ASP A 40 8.09 2.13 23.00
CA ASP A 40 7.34 0.93 22.60
C ASP A 40 7.35 0.54 21.10
N CYS A 41 8.22 1.13 20.27
CA CYS A 41 8.33 0.75 18.86
C CYS A 41 8.63 -0.74 18.63
N ASP A 42 9.34 -1.36 19.56
CA ASP A 42 9.72 -2.77 19.56
C ASP A 42 8.51 -3.70 19.55
N LYS A 43 7.39 -3.26 20.13
CA LYS A 43 6.11 -3.98 20.14
C LYS A 43 5.34 -3.85 18.82
N TYR A 44 5.70 -2.87 17.98
CA TYR A 44 5.03 -2.54 16.72
C TYR A 44 5.99 -2.57 15.53
N TYR A 45 6.78 -3.64 15.44
CA TYR A 45 7.69 -3.89 14.30
C TYR A 45 8.76 -2.81 14.06
N ASN A 46 9.06 -2.00 15.08
CA ASN A 46 9.93 -0.82 14.99
C ASN A 46 9.47 0.17 13.90
N PHE A 47 8.15 0.26 13.68
CA PHE A 47 7.59 1.19 12.73
C PHE A 47 7.79 2.64 13.17
N THR A 48 8.05 3.49 12.16
CA THR A 48 7.99 4.94 12.34
C THR A 48 6.53 5.37 12.48
N VAL A 49 6.32 6.57 13.02
CA VAL A 49 4.97 7.19 13.10
C VAL A 49 4.28 7.19 11.73
N LEU A 50 5.03 7.55 10.68
CA LEU A 50 4.51 7.54 9.31
C LEU A 50 4.08 6.14 8.87
N ALA A 51 4.88 5.11 9.14
CA ALA A 51 4.54 3.73 8.77
C ALA A 51 3.27 3.24 9.49
N CYS A 52 3.07 3.62 10.76
CA CYS A 52 1.83 3.31 11.48
C CYS A 52 0.59 3.97 10.83
N GLN A 53 0.72 5.21 10.38
CA GLN A 53 -0.39 5.96 9.78
C GLN A 53 -0.79 5.46 8.38
N MET A 54 0.12 4.82 7.64
CA MET A 54 -0.14 4.37 6.27
C MET A 54 -1.29 3.36 6.14
N ASN A 55 -1.58 2.57 7.17
CA ASN A 55 -2.65 1.56 7.14
C ASN A 55 -3.87 1.88 8.04
N GLU A 56 -3.95 3.12 8.53
CA GLU A 56 -5.18 3.62 9.17
C GLU A 56 -6.34 3.63 8.18
N GLN A 57 -7.52 3.23 8.65
CA GLN A 57 -8.70 3.13 7.80
C GLN A 57 -9.12 4.51 7.29
N GLU A 58 -9.37 4.60 5.99
CA GLU A 58 -9.83 5.80 5.31
C GLU A 58 -11.07 5.46 4.49
N ASP A 59 -12.10 6.30 4.58
CA ASP A 59 -13.32 6.12 3.80
C ASP A 59 -13.13 6.59 2.36
N GLY A 60 -13.91 6.01 1.45
CA GLY A 60 -13.90 6.40 0.03
C GLY A 60 -12.62 6.05 -0.71
N VAL A 61 -11.84 5.06 -0.24
CA VAL A 61 -10.74 4.47 -1.00
C VAL A 61 -11.23 3.37 -1.95
N ALA A 62 -10.43 3.03 -2.97
CA ALA A 62 -10.77 1.96 -3.89
C ALA A 62 -10.93 0.61 -3.16
N PRO A 63 -11.79 -0.30 -3.65
CA PRO A 63 -11.91 -1.65 -3.08
C PRO A 63 -10.60 -2.45 -3.17
N THR A 64 -9.68 -2.05 -4.05
CA THR A 64 -8.34 -2.64 -4.19
C THR A 64 -7.27 -2.02 -3.29
N ASP A 65 -7.63 -1.02 -2.47
CA ASP A 65 -6.69 -0.35 -1.56
C ASP A 65 -6.15 -1.33 -0.50
N SER A 66 -4.87 -1.20 -0.13
CA SER A 66 -4.23 -2.10 0.82
C SER A 66 -4.85 -2.07 2.22
N ARG A 67 -5.52 -0.97 2.61
CA ARG A 67 -6.23 -0.89 3.90
C ARG A 67 -7.38 -1.87 4.02
N ASN A 68 -7.94 -2.28 2.87
CA ASN A 68 -9.06 -3.22 2.78
C ASN A 68 -8.59 -4.67 2.70
N ARG A 69 -7.27 -4.92 2.74
CA ARG A 69 -6.68 -6.25 2.69
C ARG A 69 -6.97 -7.01 3.99
N PRO A 70 -7.78 -8.09 3.97
CA PRO A 70 -8.33 -8.67 5.19
C PRO A 70 -7.31 -9.44 6.05
N ASP A 71 -6.35 -10.15 5.45
CA ASP A 71 -5.28 -10.84 6.18
C ASP A 71 -4.39 -9.84 6.94
N GLN A 72 -4.02 -8.73 6.31
CA GLN A 72 -3.23 -7.68 6.96
C GLN A 72 -3.99 -7.05 8.13
N ARG A 73 -5.31 -6.82 7.99
CA ARG A 73 -6.13 -6.27 9.08
C ARG A 73 -6.25 -7.23 10.25
N LEU A 74 -6.47 -8.52 9.99
CA LEU A 74 -6.53 -9.56 11.03
C LEU A 74 -5.19 -9.68 11.78
N MET A 75 -4.08 -9.55 11.06
CA MET A 75 -2.73 -9.52 11.64
C MET A 75 -2.57 -8.34 12.61
N GLU A 76 -3.01 -7.14 12.22
CA GLU A 76 -2.98 -5.94 13.08
C GLU A 76 -3.91 -6.03 14.30
N GLU A 77 -4.94 -6.87 14.23
CA GLU A 77 -5.80 -7.20 15.37
C GLU A 77 -5.24 -8.30 16.27
N GLY A 78 -4.12 -8.92 15.89
CA GLY A 78 -3.50 -10.03 16.62
C GLY A 78 -4.15 -11.39 16.39
N LYS A 79 -5.02 -11.51 15.38
CA LYS A 79 -5.70 -12.77 15.00
C LYS A 79 -4.86 -13.55 13.99
N TRP A 80 -3.74 -14.11 14.45
CA TRP A 80 -2.73 -14.74 13.60
C TRP A 80 -3.25 -15.92 12.77
N ASP A 81 -4.04 -16.80 13.38
CA ASP A 81 -4.55 -18.00 12.70
C ASP A 81 -5.54 -17.65 11.59
N GLU A 82 -6.46 -16.73 11.85
CA GLU A 82 -7.41 -16.21 10.86
C GLU A 82 -6.67 -15.47 9.73
N ALA A 83 -5.69 -14.63 10.07
CA ALA A 83 -4.88 -13.92 9.10
C ALA A 83 -4.15 -14.88 8.14
N ASN A 84 -3.58 -15.97 8.67
CA ASN A 84 -2.91 -16.98 7.86
C ASN A 84 -3.88 -17.72 6.93
N ALA A 85 -5.08 -18.05 7.40
CA ALA A 85 -6.10 -18.70 6.58
C ALA A 85 -6.54 -17.80 5.40
N VAL A 86 -6.85 -16.53 5.70
CA VAL A 86 -7.25 -15.55 4.68
C VAL A 86 -6.10 -15.27 3.71
N LYS A 87 -4.85 -15.21 4.18
CA LYS A 87 -3.67 -15.04 3.32
C LYS A 87 -3.58 -16.17 2.27
N ILE A 88 -3.80 -17.41 2.68
CA ILE A 88 -3.76 -18.56 1.77
C ILE A 88 -4.86 -18.42 0.70
N GLU A 89 -6.09 -18.09 1.11
CA GLU A 89 -7.22 -17.88 0.20
C GLU A 89 -6.91 -16.78 -0.84
N LEU A 90 -6.38 -15.64 -0.39
CA LEU A 90 -6.01 -14.52 -1.27
C LEU A 90 -4.93 -14.92 -2.28
N GLU A 91 -3.88 -15.60 -1.83
CA GLU A 91 -2.81 -16.06 -2.72
C GLU A 91 -3.32 -17.10 -3.71
N GLU A 92 -4.20 -18.02 -3.30
CA GLU A 92 -4.82 -19.01 -4.18
C GLU A 92 -5.73 -18.35 -5.22
N LYS A 93 -6.56 -17.37 -4.82
CA LYS A 93 -7.38 -16.56 -5.73
C LYS A 93 -6.52 -15.85 -6.77
N GLN A 94 -5.41 -15.23 -6.36
CA GLN A 94 -4.48 -14.58 -7.28
C GLN A 94 -3.79 -15.59 -8.22
N ARG A 95 -3.36 -16.74 -7.70
CA ARG A 95 -2.77 -17.82 -8.51
C ARG A 95 -3.78 -18.37 -9.54
N ALA A 96 -5.03 -18.57 -9.14
CA ALA A 96 -6.10 -19.02 -10.04
C ALA A 96 -6.38 -18.01 -11.16
N ALA A 97 -6.52 -16.72 -10.82
CA ALA A 97 -6.71 -15.65 -11.79
C ALA A 97 -5.54 -15.51 -12.77
N ARG A 98 -4.31 -15.79 -12.33
CA ARG A 98 -3.14 -15.87 -13.21
C ARG A 98 -3.22 -17.05 -14.18
N ARG A 99 -3.48 -18.27 -13.69
CA ARG A 99 -3.61 -19.48 -14.52
C ARG A 99 -4.72 -19.33 -15.56
N GLN A 100 -5.85 -18.73 -15.19
CA GLN A 100 -6.95 -18.49 -16.11
C GLN A 100 -6.51 -17.56 -17.26
N ARG A 101 -5.82 -16.46 -16.96
CA ARG A 101 -5.30 -15.54 -17.98
C ARG A 101 -4.28 -16.20 -18.89
N GLU A 102 -3.34 -16.97 -18.33
CA GLU A 102 -2.35 -17.72 -19.11
C GLU A 102 -3.02 -18.73 -20.04
N SER A 103 -3.97 -19.52 -19.54
CA SER A 103 -4.74 -20.49 -20.34
C SER A 103 -5.56 -19.82 -21.44
N SER A 104 -6.22 -18.69 -21.15
CA SER A 104 -6.95 -17.92 -22.17
C SER A 104 -6.02 -17.33 -23.23
N ALA A 105 -4.82 -16.89 -22.85
CA ALA A 105 -3.82 -16.39 -23.79
C ALA A 105 -3.30 -17.51 -24.71
N GLU A 106 -3.04 -18.70 -24.17
CA GLU A 106 -2.62 -19.89 -24.92
C GLU A 106 -3.70 -20.35 -25.90
N GLN A 107 -4.97 -20.37 -25.48
CA GLN A 107 -6.11 -20.72 -26.33
C GLN A 107 -6.29 -19.72 -27.48
N ALA A 108 -6.20 -18.42 -27.20
CA ALA A 108 -6.30 -17.38 -28.22
C ALA A 108 -5.14 -17.48 -29.23
N THR A 109 -3.92 -17.70 -28.75
CA THR A 109 -2.73 -17.90 -29.60
C THR A 109 -2.89 -19.12 -30.51
N SER A 110 -3.39 -20.24 -29.96
CA SER A 110 -3.65 -21.46 -30.73
C SER A 110 -4.77 -21.30 -31.76
N GLY A 111 -5.77 -20.46 -31.47
CA GLY A 111 -6.87 -20.11 -32.37
C GLY A 111 -6.55 -18.98 -33.36
N GLY A 112 -5.31 -18.47 -33.38
CA GLY A 112 -4.91 -17.36 -34.24
C GLY A 112 -5.54 -16.01 -33.87
N GLN A 113 -6.14 -15.89 -32.68
CA GLN A 113 -6.74 -14.65 -32.18
C GLN A 113 -5.77 -13.88 -31.28
N PRO A 114 -5.68 -12.55 -31.39
CA PRO A 114 -4.85 -11.75 -30.51
C PRO A 114 -5.44 -11.73 -29.08
N TYR A 115 -4.60 -11.99 -28.07
CA TYR A 115 -4.98 -11.85 -26.66
C TYR A 115 -4.34 -10.58 -26.08
N PRO A 116 -5.14 -9.60 -25.60
CA PRO A 116 -4.59 -8.39 -25.03
C PRO A 116 -3.86 -8.71 -23.71
N PRO A 117 -2.65 -8.16 -23.49
CA PRO A 117 -1.95 -8.34 -22.22
C PRO A 117 -2.71 -7.64 -21.08
N TYR A 118 -2.50 -8.12 -19.86
CA TYR A 118 -3.08 -7.47 -18.68
C TYR A 118 -2.52 -6.06 -18.49
N GLU A 119 -3.41 -5.08 -18.37
CA GLU A 119 -3.06 -3.69 -18.11
C GLU A 119 -3.56 -3.23 -16.73
N PRO A 120 -2.74 -2.52 -15.94
CA PRO A 120 -3.18 -1.94 -14.69
C PRO A 120 -4.21 -0.81 -14.92
N VAL A 121 -5.16 -0.69 -13.98
CA VAL A 121 -6.31 0.23 -14.11
C VAL A 121 -5.87 1.69 -14.13
N TRP A 122 -4.94 2.08 -13.26
CA TRP A 122 -4.58 3.48 -12.97
C TRP A 122 -3.29 3.96 -13.64
N PHE A 123 -2.53 3.05 -14.26
CA PHE A 123 -1.25 3.34 -14.89
C PHE A 123 -1.20 2.73 -16.29
N LYS A 124 -0.35 3.29 -17.16
CA LYS A 124 0.02 2.71 -18.46
C LYS A 124 1.53 2.60 -18.56
N LYS A 125 2.01 1.62 -19.33
CA LYS A 125 3.44 1.50 -19.63
C LYS A 125 3.77 2.40 -20.81
N GLU A 126 4.82 3.20 -20.68
CA GLU A 126 5.36 4.03 -21.75
C GLU A 126 6.89 3.90 -21.79
N THR A 127 7.48 4.16 -22.96
CA THR A 127 8.93 4.20 -23.11
C THR A 127 9.40 5.64 -22.97
N GLU A 128 10.26 5.90 -21.99
CA GLU A 128 10.83 7.23 -21.79
C GLU A 128 11.71 7.61 -23.00
N PRO A 129 11.52 8.79 -23.63
CA PRO A 129 12.24 9.16 -24.85
C PRO A 129 13.75 9.31 -24.68
N ILE A 130 14.22 9.68 -23.48
CA ILE A 130 15.62 10.00 -23.22
C ILE A 130 16.42 8.73 -22.88
N THR A 131 15.91 7.91 -21.98
CA THR A 131 16.63 6.74 -21.46
C THR A 131 16.27 5.45 -22.18
N GLY A 132 15.13 5.40 -22.87
CA GLY A 132 14.57 4.17 -23.45
C GLY A 132 13.96 3.23 -22.41
N ASN A 133 13.85 3.63 -21.14
CA ASN A 133 13.32 2.79 -20.08
C ASN A 133 11.79 2.70 -20.14
N ILE A 134 11.25 1.54 -19.74
CA ILE A 134 9.81 1.38 -19.54
C ILE A 134 9.43 2.01 -18.20
N VAL A 135 8.58 3.03 -18.25
CA VAL A 135 8.03 3.73 -17.09
C VAL A 135 6.52 3.48 -16.98
N HIS A 136 6.00 3.57 -15.75
CA HIS A 136 4.56 3.49 -15.50
C HIS A 136 4.00 4.89 -15.27
N VAL A 137 3.22 5.37 -16.22
CA VAL A 137 2.66 6.73 -16.22
C VAL A 137 1.23 6.69 -15.69
N PHE A 138 0.93 7.58 -14.75
CA PHE A 138 -0.40 7.73 -14.17
C PHE A 138 -1.41 8.15 -15.25
N LYS A 139 -2.57 7.49 -15.30
CA LYS A 139 -3.61 7.76 -16.30
C LYS A 139 -4.40 9.06 -16.05
N GLY A 140 -4.43 9.55 -14.81
CA GLY A 140 -5.16 10.77 -14.44
C GLY A 140 -6.48 10.53 -13.70
N ASP A 141 -7.07 9.34 -13.81
CA ASP A 141 -8.48 9.14 -13.47
C ASP A 141 -8.76 8.74 -12.01
N TYR A 142 -7.74 8.29 -11.26
CA TYR A 142 -7.94 7.71 -9.92
C TYR A 142 -8.66 8.67 -8.97
N TRP A 143 -8.20 9.93 -8.92
CA TRP A 143 -8.75 10.93 -8.01
C TRP A 143 -10.18 11.32 -8.40
N THR A 144 -10.46 11.46 -9.70
CA THR A 144 -11.82 11.68 -10.21
C THR A 144 -12.75 10.53 -9.88
N CYS A 145 -12.29 9.28 -10.01
CA CYS A 145 -13.05 8.09 -9.59
C CYS A 145 -13.30 8.10 -8.08
N LYS A 146 -12.30 8.49 -7.28
CA LYS A 146 -12.40 8.62 -5.82
C LYS A 146 -13.46 9.63 -5.41
N GLU A 147 -13.44 10.82 -5.99
CA GLU A 147 -14.42 11.89 -5.73
C GLU A 147 -15.86 11.48 -6.05
N ASN A 148 -16.04 10.70 -7.13
CA ASN A 148 -17.35 10.21 -7.55
C ASN A 148 -17.75 8.86 -6.92
N ALA A 149 -16.89 8.26 -6.10
CA ALA A 149 -17.02 6.90 -5.59
C ALA A 149 -17.28 5.82 -6.69
N ASP A 150 -16.74 6.05 -7.89
CA ASP A 150 -16.88 5.12 -9.02
C ASP A 150 -15.70 4.14 -9.06
N TRP A 151 -15.97 2.92 -8.63
CA TRP A 151 -14.99 1.82 -8.62
C TRP A 151 -15.31 0.72 -9.63
N SER A 152 -16.15 1.00 -10.63
CA SER A 152 -16.55 0.02 -11.67
C SER A 152 -15.38 -0.63 -12.40
N ARG A 153 -14.26 0.10 -12.53
CA ARG A 153 -13.01 -0.36 -13.16
C ARG A 153 -12.15 -1.25 -12.25
N CYS A 154 -12.45 -1.30 -10.95
CA CYS A 154 -11.62 -2.03 -9.99
C CYS A 154 -11.96 -3.53 -10.00
N PRO A 155 -10.96 -4.41 -10.18
CA PRO A 155 -11.19 -5.84 -10.03
C PRO A 155 -11.43 -6.22 -8.57
N ASN A 156 -12.17 -7.31 -8.36
CA ASN A 156 -12.31 -7.93 -7.05
C ASN A 156 -11.07 -8.79 -6.75
N ILE A 157 -10.18 -8.31 -5.88
CA ILE A 157 -8.89 -8.93 -5.56
C ILE A 157 -8.75 -9.42 -4.11
N PHE A 158 -9.72 -9.12 -3.25
CA PHE A 158 -9.78 -9.60 -1.87
C PHE A 158 -10.88 -10.65 -1.73
#